data_AF-A0A412G4C2-F1
#
_entry.id   AF-A0A412G4C2-F1
#
_cell.length_a   1.000
_cell.length_b   1.000
_cell.length_c   1.000
_cell.angle_alpha   90.00
_cell.angle_beta   90.00
_cell.angle_gamma   90.00
#
_symmetry.space_group_name_H-M   'P 1'
#
loop_
_entity.id
_entity.type
_entity.pdbx_description
1 polymer ?
#
loop_
_entity_poly.entity_id
_entity_poly.type
_entity_poly.pdbx_seq_one_letter_code
_entity_poly.pdbx_strand_id
1 'polypeptide(L)'
;MIVDPKRELARELYLQGKKYQEIADEVGVSLSAVKSWATRYWRAEKLQPKKQKVATEVAEKVATKRHRGGQPGNKNATGPPGNQHAVKHGFFCKVLPAETLELVEDLQILDPLDVLWQNIQIQYAAILRAQQIMFVKGQADKTVEKIEVKDGSVIGERWEVQQAWDKQATFLSAQSRAMQTLTNMIKQYDAMVESGMANQEQRARIELLRAQVNKLTGTDQEIEDLSEAEAEVYGAEK
;
A
#
# COMPACT_ATOMS: atom_id res chain seq x y z
N MET A 1 -39.92 33.23 42.85
CA MET A 1 -40.43 32.33 41.79
C MET A 1 -41.60 31.56 42.36
N ILE A 2 -42.81 31.73 41.83
CA ILE A 2 -43.97 30.93 42.25
C ILE A 2 -43.77 29.54 41.64
N VAL A 3 -43.33 28.58 42.45
CA VAL A 3 -43.18 27.21 41.99
C VAL A 3 -44.56 26.56 42.09
N ASP A 4 -45.05 25.98 40.99
CA ASP A 4 -46.31 25.25 40.97
C ASP A 4 -46.21 24.05 41.93
N PRO A 5 -47.11 23.92 42.93
CA PRO A 5 -47.07 22.84 43.91
C PRO A 5 -47.14 21.45 43.26
N LYS A 6 -47.79 21.31 42.10
CA LYS A 6 -47.82 20.04 41.36
C LYS A 6 -46.44 19.68 40.80
N ARG A 7 -45.65 20.67 40.42
CA ARG A 7 -44.30 20.47 39.88
C ARG A 7 -43.31 20.03 40.95
N GLU A 8 -43.48 20.49 42.19
CA GLU A 8 -42.64 20.05 43.33
C GLU A 8 -42.95 18.61 43.71
N LEU A 9 -44.24 18.26 43.84
CA LEU A 9 -44.67 16.89 44.10
C LEU A 9 -44.16 15.92 43.02
N ALA A 10 -44.28 16.30 41.73
CA ALA A 10 -43.76 15.51 40.62
C ALA A 10 -42.23 15.34 40.66
N ARG A 11 -41.49 16.35 41.13
CA ARG A 11 -40.03 16.30 41.27
C ARG A 11 -39.61 15.32 42.37
N GLU A 12 -40.30 15.30 43.52
CA GLU A 12 -40.01 14.35 44.60
C GLU A 12 -40.21 12.90 44.15
N LEU A 13 -41.33 12.62 43.47
CA LEU A 13 -41.61 11.29 42.91
C LEU A 13 -40.57 10.88 41.84
N TYR A 14 -40.08 11.85 41.06
CA TYR A 14 -39.00 11.61 40.10
C TYR A 14 -37.67 11.26 40.79
N LEU A 15 -37.32 11.93 41.89
CA LEU A 15 -36.12 11.63 42.68
C LEU A 15 -36.22 10.27 43.39
N GLN A 16 -37.42 9.85 43.79
CA GLN A 16 -37.70 8.49 44.27
C GLN A 16 -37.58 7.41 43.18
N GLY A 17 -37.48 7.81 41.91
CA GLY A 17 -37.25 6.90 40.78
C GLY A 17 -38.52 6.29 40.17
N LYS A 18 -39.71 6.83 40.46
CA LYS A 18 -40.97 6.41 39.81
C LYS A 18 -40.94 6.67 38.30
N LYS A 19 -41.73 5.91 37.54
CA LYS A 19 -41.83 6.12 36.08
C LYS A 19 -42.64 7.37 35.77
N TYR A 20 -42.37 8.01 34.63
CA TYR A 20 -43.07 9.24 34.23
C TYR A 20 -44.59 9.08 34.10
N GLN A 21 -45.09 7.89 33.75
CA GLN A 21 -46.52 7.60 33.69
C GLN A 21 -47.15 7.60 35.09
N GLU A 22 -46.53 6.89 36.04
CA GLU A 22 -46.98 6.84 37.44
C GLU A 22 -47.01 8.23 38.07
N ILE A 23 -46.00 9.08 37.79
CA ILE A 23 -45.96 10.47 38.26
C ILE A 23 -47.09 11.31 37.64
N ALA A 24 -47.38 11.11 36.36
CA ALA A 24 -48.44 11.82 35.65
C ALA A 24 -49.82 11.48 36.26
N ASP A 25 -50.05 10.21 36.55
CA ASP A 25 -51.30 9.71 37.13
C ASP A 25 -51.47 10.18 38.59
N GLU A 26 -50.42 10.14 39.41
CA GLU A 26 -50.47 10.56 40.82
C GLU A 26 -50.65 12.08 40.99
N VAL A 27 -50.01 12.89 40.15
CA VAL A 27 -50.06 14.37 40.24
C VAL A 27 -51.26 14.94 39.46
N GLY A 28 -51.89 14.13 38.60
CA GLY A 28 -53.02 14.55 37.77
C GLY A 28 -52.60 15.52 36.67
N VAL A 29 -51.49 15.24 35.99
CA VAL A 29 -50.92 16.07 34.91
C VAL A 29 -50.61 15.17 33.71
N SER A 30 -50.61 15.70 32.49
CA SER A 30 -50.26 14.91 31.30
C SER A 30 -48.82 14.39 31.32
N LEU A 31 -48.62 13.19 30.76
CA LEU A 31 -47.30 12.58 30.58
C LEU A 31 -46.30 13.50 29.87
N SER A 32 -46.76 14.32 28.93
CA SER A 32 -45.91 15.26 28.18
C SER A 32 -45.37 16.38 29.07
N ALA A 33 -46.16 16.90 30.01
CA ALA A 33 -45.71 17.94 30.95
C ALA A 33 -44.65 17.39 31.92
N VAL A 34 -44.85 16.19 32.47
CA VAL A 34 -43.87 15.51 33.33
C VAL A 34 -42.55 15.28 32.58
N LYS A 35 -42.60 14.83 31.33
CA LYS A 35 -41.40 14.67 30.47
C LYS A 35 -40.69 16.01 30.19
N SER A 36 -41.46 17.08 29.97
CA SER A 36 -40.92 18.43 29.73
C SER A 36 -40.20 18.96 30.98
N TRP A 37 -40.81 18.85 32.16
CA TRP A 37 -40.19 19.27 33.42
C TRP A 37 -38.95 18.46 33.77
N ALA A 38 -39.01 17.14 33.59
CA ALA A 38 -37.85 16.27 33.80
C ALA A 38 -36.68 16.69 32.93
N THR A 39 -36.93 16.97 31.65
CA THR A 39 -35.88 17.37 30.70
C THR A 39 -35.31 18.75 30.99
N ARG A 40 -36.15 19.72 31.37
CA ARG A 40 -35.73 21.11 31.59
C ARG A 40 -35.08 21.35 32.94
N TYR A 41 -35.48 20.62 33.99
CA TYR A 41 -35.12 20.96 35.37
C TYR A 41 -34.55 19.80 36.19
N TRP A 42 -35.00 18.55 35.99
CA TRP A 42 -34.69 17.48 36.96
C TRP A 42 -33.60 16.50 36.50
N ARG A 43 -33.35 16.35 35.19
CA ARG A 43 -32.38 15.38 34.64
C ARG A 43 -30.96 15.55 35.20
N ALA A 44 -30.52 16.78 35.44
CA ALA A 44 -29.21 17.08 36.03
C ALA A 44 -29.15 16.72 37.52
N GLU A 45 -30.31 16.67 38.18
CA GLU A 45 -30.47 16.46 39.62
C GLU A 45 -30.71 15.00 39.99
N LYS A 46 -30.81 14.14 38.98
CA LYS A 46 -30.96 12.70 39.18
C LYS A 46 -29.67 12.16 39.79
N LEU A 47 -29.63 12.10 41.12
CA LEU A 47 -28.77 11.23 41.91
C LEU A 47 -29.08 9.79 41.49
N GLN A 48 -28.48 9.34 40.39
CA GLN A 48 -28.54 7.93 40.01
C GLN A 48 -27.70 7.18 41.05
N PRO A 49 -28.27 6.31 41.89
CA PRO A 49 -27.45 5.23 42.41
C PRO A 49 -26.93 4.49 41.17
N LYS A 50 -25.61 4.36 41.03
CA LYS A 50 -24.97 3.48 40.04
C LYS A 50 -25.46 2.06 40.33
N LYS A 51 -26.64 1.69 39.84
CA LYS A 51 -27.13 0.32 39.96
C LYS A 51 -26.18 -0.55 39.14
N GLN A 52 -25.50 -1.48 39.81
CA GLN A 52 -24.84 -2.60 39.15
C GLN A 52 -25.85 -3.24 38.20
N LYS A 53 -25.39 -3.62 36.99
CA LYS A 53 -26.20 -4.33 36.01
C LYS A 53 -26.60 -5.69 36.64
N VAL A 54 -27.78 -5.75 37.22
CA VAL A 54 -28.37 -7.02 37.65
C VAL A 54 -28.85 -7.70 36.38
N ALA A 55 -28.27 -8.86 36.06
CA ALA A 55 -28.71 -9.70 34.97
C ALA A 55 -30.17 -10.08 35.22
N THR A 56 -31.09 -9.56 34.40
CA THR A 56 -32.44 -10.10 34.32
C THR A 56 -32.32 -11.54 33.85
N GLU A 57 -32.97 -12.47 34.55
CA GLU A 57 -33.07 -13.87 34.15
C GLU A 57 -33.46 -13.97 32.68
N VAL A 58 -32.79 -14.89 31.99
CA VAL A 58 -32.84 -15.09 30.55
C VAL A 58 -34.29 -15.21 30.08
N ALA A 59 -34.84 -14.11 29.56
CA ALA A 59 -35.99 -14.21 28.68
C ALA A 59 -35.55 -15.04 27.49
N GLU A 60 -36.06 -16.26 27.39
CA GLU A 60 -35.80 -17.19 26.30
C GLU A 60 -36.22 -16.49 25.00
N LYS A 61 -35.24 -15.89 24.31
CA LYS A 61 -35.47 -15.31 23.00
C LYS A 61 -35.77 -16.47 22.05
N VAL A 62 -37.06 -16.74 21.82
CA VAL A 62 -37.54 -17.47 20.63
C VAL A 62 -37.35 -16.57 19.41
N ALA A 63 -36.10 -16.14 19.17
CA ALA A 63 -35.67 -15.63 17.90
C ALA A 63 -35.35 -16.88 17.08
N THR A 64 -36.31 -17.33 16.27
CA THR A 64 -36.00 -18.28 15.19
C THR A 64 -34.80 -17.71 14.45
N LYS A 65 -33.69 -18.44 14.44
CA LYS A 65 -32.48 -18.05 13.71
C LYS A 65 -32.90 -17.89 12.25
N ARG A 66 -33.23 -16.68 11.82
CA ARG A 66 -33.40 -16.38 10.41
C ARG A 66 -32.08 -16.77 9.76
N HIS A 67 -32.09 -17.83 8.95
CA HIS A 67 -30.95 -18.21 8.16
C HIS A 67 -30.52 -16.99 7.36
N ARG A 68 -29.37 -16.40 7.74
CA ARG A 68 -28.73 -15.35 6.95
C ARG A 68 -28.13 -16.06 5.73
N GLY A 69 -28.94 -16.21 4.70
CA GLY A 69 -28.56 -16.83 3.44
C GLY A 69 -29.63 -16.60 2.40
N GLY A 70 -29.22 -16.54 1.12
CA GLY A 70 -30.16 -16.53 0.01
C GLY A 70 -31.05 -17.77 0.02
N GLN A 71 -32.21 -17.68 -0.63
CA GLN A 71 -33.14 -18.80 -0.74
C GLN A 71 -32.41 -20.04 -1.31
N PRO A 72 -32.61 -21.25 -0.74
CA PRO A 72 -31.98 -22.46 -1.25
C PRO A 72 -32.28 -22.62 -2.75
N GLY A 73 -31.25 -22.69 -3.59
CA GLY A 73 -31.40 -22.78 -5.05
C GLY A 73 -31.43 -21.44 -5.81
N ASN A 74 -31.17 -20.30 -5.15
CA ASN A 74 -31.08 -19.01 -5.83
C ASN A 74 -29.86 -18.93 -6.75
N LYS A 75 -30.09 -19.05 -8.07
CA LYS A 75 -29.06 -18.87 -9.11
C LYS A 75 -28.68 -17.42 -9.37
N ASN A 76 -29.38 -16.43 -8.78
CA ASN A 76 -29.05 -15.01 -8.92
C ASN A 76 -27.80 -14.58 -8.13
N ALA A 77 -27.23 -15.46 -7.31
CA ALA A 77 -25.94 -15.22 -6.66
C ALA A 77 -24.76 -15.45 -7.62
N THR A 78 -24.95 -16.26 -8.64
CA THR A 78 -23.99 -16.50 -9.71
C THR A 78 -24.32 -15.51 -10.82
N GLY A 79 -23.44 -14.56 -11.10
CA GLY A 79 -23.67 -13.57 -12.16
C GLY A 79 -23.87 -14.23 -13.53
N PRO A 80 -24.23 -13.45 -14.57
CA PRO A 80 -24.28 -13.96 -15.94
C PRO A 80 -22.99 -14.73 -16.30
N PRO A 81 -23.06 -15.79 -17.11
CA PRO A 81 -21.85 -16.53 -17.53
C PRO A 81 -20.84 -15.55 -18.16
N GLY A 82 -19.65 -15.46 -17.56
CA GLY A 82 -18.63 -14.45 -17.89
C GLY A 82 -18.50 -13.29 -16.90
N ASN A 83 -19.38 -13.20 -15.88
CA ASN A 83 -19.22 -12.26 -14.78
C ASN A 83 -18.12 -12.75 -13.84
N GLN A 84 -16.92 -12.20 -14.00
CA GLN A 84 -15.86 -12.34 -13.03
C GLN A 84 -16.29 -11.54 -11.78
N HIS A 85 -16.88 -12.24 -10.80
CA HIS A 85 -17.27 -11.66 -9.51
C HIS A 85 -16.17 -10.74 -8.98
N ALA A 86 -16.56 -9.57 -8.45
CA ALA A 86 -15.72 -8.56 -7.76
C ALA A 86 -14.26 -8.99 -7.63
N VAL A 87 -13.53 -8.92 -8.73
CA VAL A 87 -12.17 -9.43 -8.77
C VAL A 87 -11.37 -8.50 -7.89
N LYS A 88 -10.65 -9.07 -6.91
CA LYS A 88 -9.96 -8.28 -5.89
C LYS A 88 -8.98 -7.26 -6.48
N HIS A 89 -8.48 -7.50 -7.70
CA HIS A 89 -7.54 -6.62 -8.41
C HIS A 89 -8.19 -6.00 -9.65
N GLY A 90 -8.94 -4.90 -9.46
CA GLY A 90 -9.76 -4.22 -10.48
C GLY A 90 -9.27 -4.26 -11.94
N PHE A 91 -8.47 -3.28 -12.38
CA PHE A 91 -8.03 -3.15 -13.78
C PHE A 91 -7.02 -4.24 -14.19
N PHE A 92 -6.11 -4.59 -13.28
CA PHE A 92 -4.98 -5.47 -13.57
C PHE A 92 -5.41 -6.91 -13.92
N CYS A 93 -6.52 -7.42 -13.35
CA CYS A 93 -6.99 -8.78 -13.67
C CYS A 93 -7.38 -9.00 -15.12
N LYS A 94 -7.62 -7.93 -15.89
CA LYS A 94 -8.00 -8.03 -17.30
C LYS A 94 -6.79 -8.12 -18.23
N VAL A 95 -5.62 -7.70 -17.76
CA VAL A 95 -4.42 -7.51 -18.60
C VAL A 95 -3.29 -8.42 -18.17
N LEU A 96 -3.18 -8.71 -16.87
CA LEU A 96 -2.06 -9.43 -16.29
C LEU A 96 -2.41 -10.91 -16.03
N PRO A 97 -1.48 -11.85 -16.30
CA PRO A 97 -1.57 -13.23 -15.84
C PRO A 97 -1.77 -13.37 -14.32
N ALA A 98 -2.30 -14.52 -13.88
CA ALA A 98 -2.55 -14.80 -12.46
C ALA A 98 -1.30 -14.65 -11.58
N GLU A 99 -0.16 -15.19 -12.03
CA GLU A 99 1.12 -15.10 -11.29
C GLU A 99 1.59 -13.66 -11.10
N THR A 100 1.36 -12.79 -12.09
CA THR A 100 1.74 -11.37 -12.00
C THR A 100 0.77 -10.54 -11.17
N LEU A 101 -0.46 -11.03 -10.94
CA LEU A 101 -1.42 -10.34 -10.08
C LEU A 101 -1.03 -10.42 -8.61
N GLU A 102 -0.55 -11.59 -8.17
CA GLU A 102 -0.04 -11.78 -6.80
C GLU A 102 1.08 -10.77 -6.50
N LEU A 103 2.01 -10.57 -7.46
CA LEU A 103 3.08 -9.58 -7.32
C LEU A 103 2.56 -8.14 -7.21
N VAL A 104 1.50 -7.79 -7.94
CA VAL A 104 0.91 -6.44 -7.91
C VAL A 104 0.20 -6.19 -6.58
N GLU A 105 -0.40 -7.21 -5.98
CA GLU A 105 -0.97 -7.10 -4.64
C GLU A 105 0.11 -6.81 -3.60
N ASP A 106 1.20 -7.57 -3.63
CA ASP A 106 2.31 -7.38 -2.69
C ASP A 106 2.91 -5.98 -2.82
N LEU A 107 3.03 -5.46 -4.05
CA LEU A 107 3.50 -4.09 -4.30
C LEU A 107 2.58 -2.99 -3.75
N GLN A 108 1.27 -3.22 -3.66
CA GLN A 108 0.34 -2.22 -3.10
C GLN A 108 0.47 -2.10 -1.58
N ILE A 109 1.02 -3.12 -0.92
CA ILE A 109 1.15 -3.20 0.54
C ILE A 109 2.53 -2.72 1.00
N LEU A 110 3.55 -2.86 0.15
CA LEU A 110 4.93 -2.48 0.44
C LEU A 110 5.11 -0.96 0.54
N ASP A 111 6.02 -0.54 1.43
CA ASP A 111 6.43 0.85 1.53
C ASP A 111 7.20 1.27 0.26
N PRO A 112 6.92 2.44 -0.35
CA PRO A 112 7.62 2.88 -1.55
C PRO A 112 9.15 2.90 -1.42
N LEU A 113 9.68 3.15 -0.21
CA LEU A 113 11.11 3.13 0.07
C LEU A 113 11.68 1.71 -0.05
N ASP A 114 10.97 0.71 0.46
CA ASP A 114 11.37 -0.70 0.38
C ASP A 114 11.32 -1.22 -1.05
N VAL A 115 10.32 -0.80 -1.84
CA VAL A 115 10.25 -1.14 -3.27
C VAL A 115 11.44 -0.57 -4.03
N LEU A 116 11.79 0.70 -3.79
CA LEU A 116 12.96 1.32 -4.40
C LEU A 116 14.26 0.61 -4.00
N TRP A 117 14.39 0.25 -2.73
CA TRP A 117 15.53 -0.53 -2.24
C TRP A 117 15.65 -1.89 -2.94
N GLN A 118 14.55 -2.63 -3.09
CA GLN A 118 14.56 -3.91 -3.80
C GLN A 118 14.99 -3.73 -5.27
N ASN A 119 14.50 -2.69 -5.94
CA ASN A 119 14.91 -2.38 -7.32
C ASN A 119 16.41 -2.07 -7.43
N ILE A 120 16.97 -1.31 -6.48
CA ILE A 120 18.40 -1.04 -6.38
C ILE A 120 19.18 -2.35 -6.26
N GLN A 121 18.75 -3.27 -5.38
CA GLN A 121 19.40 -4.56 -5.20
C GLN A 121 19.36 -5.43 -6.46
N ILE A 122 18.20 -5.50 -7.12
CA ILE A 122 18.02 -6.25 -8.37
C ILE A 122 18.94 -5.70 -9.45
N GLN A 123 18.99 -4.38 -9.61
CA GLN A 123 19.84 -3.73 -10.61
C GLN A 123 21.32 -3.96 -10.33
N TYR A 124 21.75 -3.81 -9.07
CA TYR A 124 23.13 -4.10 -8.67
C TYR A 124 23.52 -5.57 -8.94
N ALA A 125 22.65 -6.52 -8.58
CA ALA A 125 22.87 -7.94 -8.86
C ALA A 125 22.91 -8.24 -10.37
N ALA A 126 22.06 -7.58 -11.17
CA ALA A 126 22.07 -7.71 -12.62
C ALA A 126 23.38 -7.21 -13.24
N ILE A 127 23.94 -6.11 -12.75
CA ILE A 127 25.25 -5.60 -13.19
C ILE A 127 26.36 -6.60 -12.88
N LEU A 128 26.40 -7.13 -11.66
CA LEU A 128 27.38 -8.15 -11.26
C LEU A 128 27.28 -9.40 -12.12
N ARG A 129 26.06 -9.87 -12.38
CA ARG A 129 25.83 -11.03 -13.25
C ARG A 129 26.24 -10.73 -14.70
N ALA A 130 25.95 -9.54 -15.21
CA ALA A 130 26.32 -9.14 -16.57
C ALA A 130 27.85 -9.12 -16.75
N GLN A 131 28.60 -8.66 -15.75
CA GLN A 131 30.07 -8.70 -15.75
C GLN A 131 30.62 -10.12 -15.90
N GLN A 132 29.96 -11.13 -15.32
CA GLN A 132 30.37 -12.53 -15.45
C GLN A 132 30.05 -13.12 -16.83
N ILE A 133 28.93 -12.70 -17.45
CA ILE A 133 28.46 -13.25 -18.72
C ILE A 133 29.13 -12.60 -19.93
N MET A 134 29.29 -11.28 -19.93
CA MET A 134 29.79 -10.50 -21.08
C MET A 134 31.32 -10.36 -21.13
N PHE A 135 32.05 -11.10 -20.30
CA PHE A 135 33.51 -11.02 -20.19
C PHE A 135 34.21 -11.39 -21.50
N VAL A 136 34.95 -10.44 -22.08
CA VAL A 136 35.82 -10.64 -23.25
C VAL A 136 37.18 -11.15 -22.77
N LYS A 137 37.60 -12.34 -23.19
CA LYS A 137 38.86 -12.97 -22.73
C LYS A 137 40.12 -12.30 -23.29
N GLY A 138 40.02 -11.67 -24.46
CA GLY A 138 41.14 -10.99 -25.10
C GLY A 138 40.83 -10.52 -26.52
N GLN A 139 41.82 -9.91 -27.19
CA GLN A 139 41.66 -9.28 -28.50
C GLN A 139 41.18 -10.23 -29.61
N ALA A 140 41.48 -11.52 -29.49
CA ALA A 140 41.07 -12.56 -30.44
C ALA A 140 39.73 -13.23 -30.09
N ASP A 141 39.04 -12.80 -29.04
CA ASP A 141 37.77 -13.37 -28.60
C ASP A 141 36.62 -13.01 -29.55
N LYS A 142 36.38 -13.89 -30.52
CA LYS A 142 35.32 -13.76 -31.53
C LYS A 142 34.22 -14.78 -31.26
N THR A 143 32.98 -14.32 -31.29
CA THR A 143 31.82 -15.23 -31.36
C THR A 143 31.40 -15.32 -32.81
N VAL A 144 31.28 -16.54 -33.31
CA VAL A 144 30.82 -16.82 -34.67
C VAL A 144 29.61 -17.73 -34.52
N GLU A 145 28.44 -17.23 -34.89
CA GLU A 145 27.19 -17.98 -34.80
C GLU A 145 26.51 -18.03 -36.17
N LYS A 146 25.97 -19.19 -36.53
CA LYS A 146 25.29 -19.40 -37.80
C LYS A 146 23.82 -19.01 -37.64
N ILE A 147 23.42 -17.93 -38.28
CA ILE A 147 22.06 -17.39 -38.14
C ILE A 147 21.12 -18.02 -39.16
N GLU A 148 21.61 -18.39 -40.35
CA GLU A 148 20.74 -18.83 -41.42
C GLU A 148 21.37 -19.95 -42.25
N VAL A 149 20.58 -21.00 -42.48
CA VAL A 149 20.86 -22.06 -43.45
C VAL A 149 19.74 -22.01 -44.47
N LYS A 150 20.06 -21.63 -45.71
CA LYS A 150 19.13 -21.78 -46.84
C LYS A 150 19.48 -23.04 -47.60
N ASP A 151 18.50 -23.93 -47.69
CA ASP A 151 18.59 -25.15 -48.48
C ASP A 151 17.54 -25.13 -49.60
N GLY A 152 17.96 -25.27 -50.86
CA GLY A 152 17.17 -25.02 -52.06
C GLY A 152 18.03 -24.74 -53.31
N SER A 153 17.48 -24.10 -54.35
CA SER A 153 18.19 -23.85 -55.62
C SER A 153 19.43 -22.94 -55.51
N VAL A 154 19.56 -22.20 -54.39
CA VAL A 154 20.76 -21.45 -54.01
C VAL A 154 21.08 -21.86 -52.57
N ILE A 155 22.16 -22.63 -52.39
CA ILE A 155 22.69 -22.99 -51.08
C ILE A 155 23.47 -21.79 -50.56
N GLY A 156 23.13 -21.32 -49.36
CA GLY A 156 23.79 -20.17 -48.76
C GLY A 156 23.78 -20.25 -47.23
N GLU A 157 24.89 -19.87 -46.63
CA GLU A 157 25.05 -19.78 -45.18
C GLU A 157 25.29 -18.33 -44.78
N ARG A 158 24.58 -17.87 -43.75
CA ARG A 158 24.82 -16.56 -43.14
C ARG A 158 25.36 -16.73 -41.72
N TRP A 159 26.48 -16.07 -41.47
CA TRP A 159 27.17 -16.10 -40.19
C TRP A 159 27.15 -14.69 -39.58
N GLU A 160 26.87 -14.60 -38.29
CA GLU A 160 27.13 -13.40 -37.51
C GLU A 160 28.45 -13.57 -36.77
N VAL A 161 29.26 -12.53 -36.85
CA VAL A 161 30.59 -12.49 -36.25
C VAL A 161 30.65 -11.29 -35.33
N GLN A 162 30.66 -11.52 -34.03
CA GLN A 162 30.88 -10.48 -33.03
C GLN A 162 32.38 -10.44 -32.69
N GLN A 163 33.01 -9.30 -32.99
CA GLN A 163 34.43 -9.08 -32.69
C GLN A 163 34.62 -8.71 -31.21
N ALA A 164 35.80 -9.01 -30.65
CA ALA A 164 36.13 -8.72 -29.26
C ALA A 164 35.91 -7.25 -28.87
N TRP A 165 36.33 -6.32 -29.74
CA TRP A 165 36.21 -4.88 -29.50
C TRP A 165 34.74 -4.40 -29.56
N ASP A 166 33.92 -5.00 -30.40
CA ASP A 166 32.49 -4.67 -30.53
C ASP A 166 31.68 -5.16 -29.33
N LYS A 167 31.97 -6.39 -28.88
CA LYS A 167 31.43 -6.93 -27.62
C LYS A 167 31.80 -6.04 -26.43
N GLN A 168 33.07 -5.66 -26.33
CA GLN A 168 33.56 -4.81 -25.24
C GLN A 168 32.92 -3.42 -25.27
N ALA A 169 32.80 -2.79 -26.45
CA ALA A 169 32.15 -1.50 -26.60
C ALA A 169 30.66 -1.58 -26.20
N THR A 170 29.95 -2.58 -26.72
CA THR A 170 28.54 -2.83 -26.38
C THR A 170 28.35 -3.05 -24.88
N PHE A 171 29.22 -3.85 -24.26
CA PHE A 171 29.22 -4.10 -22.83
C PHE A 171 29.46 -2.83 -22.03
N LEU A 172 30.49 -2.05 -22.33
CA LEU A 172 30.78 -0.78 -21.64
C LEU A 172 29.62 0.22 -21.77
N SER A 173 29.02 0.34 -22.96
CA SER A 173 27.86 1.21 -23.16
C SER A 173 26.61 0.71 -22.41
N ALA A 174 26.37 -0.59 -22.34
CA ALA A 174 25.28 -1.16 -21.56
C ALA A 174 25.50 -1.00 -20.05
N GLN A 175 26.73 -1.24 -19.59
CA GLN A 175 27.14 -1.10 -18.20
C GLN A 175 27.06 0.35 -17.73
N SER A 176 27.53 1.31 -18.52
CA SER A 176 27.44 2.75 -18.19
C SER A 176 25.98 3.19 -17.98
N ARG A 177 25.08 2.80 -18.88
CA ARG A 177 23.63 3.05 -18.73
C ARG A 177 23.05 2.40 -17.48
N ALA A 178 23.39 1.13 -17.24
CA ALA A 178 22.94 0.40 -16.05
C ALA A 178 23.48 1.01 -14.74
N MET A 179 24.67 1.60 -14.76
CA MET A 179 25.25 2.28 -13.61
C MET A 179 24.59 3.64 -13.38
N GLN A 180 24.30 4.39 -14.44
CA GLN A 180 23.59 5.66 -14.35
C GLN A 180 22.18 5.48 -13.75
N THR A 181 21.46 4.43 -14.16
CA THR A 181 20.15 4.13 -13.57
C THR A 181 20.28 3.74 -12.10
N LEU A 182 21.29 2.96 -11.72
CA LEU A 182 21.57 2.61 -10.33
C LEU A 182 21.85 3.86 -9.48
N THR A 183 22.73 4.74 -9.95
CA THR A 183 23.05 6.01 -9.27
C THR A 183 21.82 6.88 -9.08
N ASN A 184 20.95 6.97 -10.10
CA ASN A 184 19.72 7.75 -10.01
C ASN A 184 18.74 7.16 -8.99
N MET A 185 18.60 5.83 -8.93
CA MET A 185 17.77 5.18 -7.91
C MET A 185 18.32 5.41 -6.50
N ILE A 186 19.64 5.36 -6.31
CA ILE A 186 20.29 5.70 -5.04
C ILE A 186 19.99 7.15 -4.65
N LYS A 187 20.13 8.12 -5.58
CA LYS A 187 19.77 9.53 -5.32
C LYS A 187 18.31 9.70 -4.92
N GLN A 188 17.38 9.01 -5.60
CA GLN A 188 15.96 9.04 -5.25
C GLN A 188 15.71 8.43 -3.85
N TYR A 189 16.44 7.37 -3.50
CA TYR A 189 16.35 6.75 -2.19
C TYR A 189 16.78 7.72 -1.10
N ASP A 190 17.88 8.45 -1.29
CA ASP A 190 18.34 9.46 -0.34
C ASP A 190 17.34 10.61 -0.18
N ALA A 191 16.76 11.10 -1.28
CA ALA A 191 15.72 12.14 -1.22
C ALA A 191 14.48 11.68 -0.42
N MET A 192 14.05 10.43 -0.60
CA MET A 192 12.96 9.83 0.17
C MET A 192 13.33 9.66 1.65
N VAL A 193 14.57 9.27 1.93
CA VAL A 193 15.12 9.15 3.30
C VAL A 193 15.15 10.51 4.01
N GLU A 194 15.58 11.57 3.33
CA GLU A 194 15.66 12.94 3.86
C GLU A 194 14.28 13.54 4.17
N SER A 195 13.24 13.16 3.40
CA SER A 195 11.86 13.62 3.59
C SER A 195 11.19 13.16 4.90
N GLY A 196 11.87 12.37 5.74
CA GLY A 196 11.49 12.19 7.14
C GLY A 196 11.06 10.78 7.58
N MET A 197 11.31 9.75 6.77
CA MET A 197 10.90 8.36 7.05
C MET A 197 12.08 7.38 7.24
N ALA A 198 13.32 7.88 7.38
CA ALA A 198 14.49 7.01 7.38
C ALA A 198 14.97 6.60 8.78
N ASN A 199 15.09 5.29 8.99
CA ASN A 199 15.86 4.72 10.10
C ASN A 199 17.37 4.85 9.85
N GLN A 200 18.17 4.93 10.93
CA GLN A 200 19.65 4.91 10.85
C GLN A 200 20.17 3.71 10.04
N GLU A 201 19.49 2.57 10.15
CA GLU A 201 19.83 1.35 9.43
C GLU A 201 19.70 1.50 7.90
N GLN A 202 18.68 2.23 7.42
CA GLN A 202 18.46 2.45 5.99
C GLN A 202 19.56 3.33 5.38
N ARG A 203 20.04 4.33 6.14
CA ARG A 203 21.19 5.17 5.75
C ARG A 203 22.49 4.37 5.69
N ALA A 204 22.74 3.51 6.68
CA ALA A 204 23.94 2.68 6.68
C ALA A 204 23.98 1.69 5.50
N ARG A 205 22.82 1.15 5.10
CA ARG A 205 22.72 0.23 3.95
C ARG A 205 23.05 0.90 2.62
N ILE A 206 22.53 2.10 2.37
CA ILE A 206 22.79 2.84 1.12
C ILE A 206 24.27 3.26 1.03
N GLU A 207 24.88 3.64 2.17
CA GLU A 207 26.28 4.02 2.24
C GLU A 207 27.21 2.84 1.93
N LEU A 208 26.92 1.66 2.48
CA LEU A 208 27.64 0.43 2.15
C LEU A 208 27.52 0.09 0.66
N LEU A 209 26.33 0.25 0.09
CA LEU A 209 26.11 0.00 -1.33
C LEU A 209 26.88 0.99 -2.19
N ARG A 210 26.89 2.29 -1.85
CA ARG A 210 27.71 3.30 -2.54
C ARG A 210 29.18 2.92 -2.53
N ALA A 211 29.71 2.48 -1.39
CA ALA A 211 31.09 2.01 -1.29
C ALA A 211 31.35 0.78 -2.18
N GLN A 212 30.39 -0.14 -2.31
CA GLN A 212 30.49 -1.28 -3.22
C GLN A 212 30.41 -0.88 -4.70
N VAL A 213 29.54 0.08 -5.04
CA VAL A 213 29.41 0.62 -6.40
C VAL A 213 30.69 1.35 -6.81
N ASN A 214 31.27 2.18 -5.93
CA ASN A 214 32.53 2.88 -6.18
C ASN A 214 33.69 1.90 -6.42
N LYS A 215 33.71 0.76 -5.71
CA LYS A 215 34.68 -0.32 -5.96
C LYS A 215 34.51 -0.95 -7.35
N LEU A 216 33.28 -1.05 -7.86
CA LEU A 216 33.01 -1.61 -9.19
C LEU A 216 33.38 -0.65 -10.32
N THR A 217 33.24 0.66 -10.12
CA THR A 217 33.63 1.66 -11.12
C THR A 217 35.14 1.85 -11.23
N GLY A 218 35.92 1.36 -10.26
CA GLY A 218 37.39 1.35 -10.32
C GLY A 218 38.01 2.75 -10.21
N THR A 219 37.22 3.74 -9.83
CA THR A 219 37.62 5.12 -9.65
C THR A 219 37.32 5.55 -8.23
N ASP A 220 38.37 5.99 -7.51
CA ASP A 220 38.26 6.99 -6.42
C ASP A 220 37.80 8.35 -7.00
N GLN A 221 36.84 8.34 -7.92
CA GLN A 221 36.13 9.55 -8.32
C GLN A 221 35.01 9.67 -7.31
N GLU A 222 35.15 10.66 -6.42
CA GLU A 222 34.00 11.25 -5.78
C GLU A 222 32.90 11.39 -6.85
N ILE A 223 31.71 10.91 -6.54
CA ILE A 223 30.54 11.10 -7.39
C ILE A 223 30.32 12.62 -7.37
N GLU A 224 30.97 13.35 -8.29
CA GLU A 224 30.73 14.76 -8.48
C GLU A 224 29.25 14.90 -8.78
N ASP A 225 28.55 15.63 -7.90
CA ASP A 225 27.15 15.90 -8.07
C ASP A 225 27.00 16.82 -9.28
N LEU A 226 26.84 16.22 -10.46
CA LEU A 226 26.64 16.92 -11.73
C LEU A 226 25.31 17.70 -11.79
N SER A 227 24.59 17.83 -10.68
CA SER A 227 23.43 18.72 -10.53
C SER A 227 23.81 20.17 -10.84
N GLU A 228 25.04 20.58 -10.53
CA GLU A 228 25.57 21.91 -10.81
C GLU A 228 25.91 22.10 -12.31
N ALA A 229 26.42 21.05 -12.97
CA ALA A 229 26.72 21.08 -14.40
C ALA A 229 25.46 21.09 -15.29
N GLU A 230 24.37 20.45 -14.85
CA GLU A 230 23.09 20.47 -15.56
C GLU A 230 22.41 21.85 -15.50
N ALA A 231 22.55 22.57 -14.38
CA ALA A 231 22.05 23.93 -14.20
C ALA A 231 22.81 24.96 -15.06
N GLU A 232 24.10 24.78 -15.29
CA GLU A 232 24.92 25.62 -16.17
C GLU A 232 24.60 25.43 -17.66
N VAL A 233 24.24 24.21 -18.08
CA VAL A 233 23.96 23.90 -19.49
C VAL A 233 22.55 24.34 -19.91
N TYR A 234 21.55 24.16 -19.05
CA TYR A 234 20.16 24.45 -19.41
C TYR A 234 19.66 25.82 -18.95
N GLY A 235 20.36 26.46 -18.00
CA GLY A 235 19.94 27.75 -17.45
C GLY A 235 18.62 27.63 -16.70
N ALA A 236 18.57 28.19 -15.49
CA ALA A 236 17.30 28.33 -14.79
C ALA A 236 16.37 29.22 -15.63
N GLU A 237 15.38 28.62 -16.30
CA GLU A 237 14.23 29.36 -16.80
C GLU A 237 13.56 30.02 -15.59
N LYS A 238 13.59 31.36 -15.59
CA LYS A 238 12.97 32.21 -14.57
C LYS A 238 11.46 32.16 -14.59
#